data_AF-A0A9P4GQ69-F1
#
_entry.id   AF-A0A9P4GQ69-F1
#
_cell.length_a   1.000
_cell.length_b   1.000
_cell.length_c   1.000
_cell.angle_alpha   90.00
_cell.angle_beta   90.00
_cell.angle_gamma   90.00
#
_symmetry.space_group_name_H-M   'P 1'
#
loop_
_entity.id
_entity.type
_entity.pdbx_description
1 polymer ?
#
loop_
_entity_poly.entity_id
_entity_poly.type
_entity_poly.pdbx_seq_one_letter_code
_entity_poly.pdbx_strand_id
1 'polypeptide(L)'
;VQNMLDAAQLEVGRRYAAAPDLCEMLQSQVMEGLEQCNLQEVDPMQVLHDQMRIEWRILDAYNKHRLGKATHRYYNGFSEPEGGDNYKKEDNIPEEPQWFPLRCEVQKYGFRVVAPPIYQVSSTDKELSARPESTVNRFTKTKALPGNAANSGNDTSSPKKKKTGRAAANYDKLADAPSAHLDFPDGNITLAEMTAFLPQSIKSWDVIDRALFNGAFSATLAGMINHFRNMPAGNIENNSVYRMMKAPMDKRALTDPVYEGWSVSVHQKIQKPIGFNPASVSVAGFRTPSNNYKRDATNISQESAQNILFRDLMKGVKVMPSGYDALDLTRCVQYCVDHPEEDWLYPQDFVDLVSQLPQDAHLSRYPRGPAPVQLDHQDASIVGRYTSTKKLNGAMYAASRQRDSNGRLLKKQKADSDEEE
;
A
#
# COMPACT_ATOMS: atom_id res chain seq x y z
N VAL A 1 6.35 26.01 16.48
CA VAL A 1 6.67 24.66 15.96
C VAL A 1 7.09 24.72 14.50
N GLN A 2 6.28 25.30 13.61
CA GLN A 2 6.60 25.50 12.19
C GLN A 2 8.02 26.08 11.95
N ASN A 3 8.37 27.21 12.58
CA ASN A 3 9.72 27.78 12.48
C ASN A 3 10.86 26.82 12.88
N MET A 4 10.61 25.91 13.85
CA MET A 4 11.61 24.91 14.24
C MET A 4 11.77 23.83 13.17
N LEU A 5 10.66 23.42 12.54
CA LEU A 5 10.65 22.45 11.45
C LEU A 5 11.30 23.05 10.20
N ASP A 6 10.98 24.30 9.82
CA ASP A 6 11.62 24.98 8.69
C ASP A 6 13.15 25.09 8.87
N ALA A 7 13.59 25.51 10.07
CA ALA A 7 15.02 25.58 10.39
C ALA A 7 15.69 24.20 10.37
N ALA A 8 15.01 23.17 10.89
CA ALA A 8 15.50 21.80 10.86
C ALA A 8 15.63 21.29 9.41
N GLN A 9 14.69 21.60 8.52
CA GLN A 9 14.71 21.19 7.12
C GLN A 9 15.97 21.71 6.41
N LEU A 10 16.29 22.99 6.60
CA LEU A 10 17.49 23.61 6.05
C LEU A 10 18.76 22.95 6.60
N GLU A 11 18.78 22.67 7.90
CA GLU A 11 19.93 22.07 8.56
C GLU A 11 20.14 20.60 8.16
N VAL A 12 19.08 19.83 7.89
CA VAL A 12 19.18 18.47 7.30
C VAL A 12 19.92 18.55 5.97
N GLY A 13 19.48 19.43 5.07
CA GLY A 13 20.09 19.58 3.74
C GLY A 13 21.57 19.94 3.80
N ARG A 14 21.94 20.84 4.73
CA ARG A 14 23.33 21.27 4.92
C ARG A 14 24.20 20.19 5.55
N ARG A 15 23.72 19.53 6.60
CA ARG A 15 24.51 18.63 7.45
C ARG A 15 24.68 17.24 6.84
N TYR A 16 23.66 16.76 6.13
CA TYR A 16 23.62 15.42 5.56
C TYR A 16 23.81 15.38 4.04
N ALA A 17 24.31 16.46 3.44
CA ALA A 17 24.60 16.53 2.00
C ALA A 17 25.48 15.38 1.49
N ALA A 18 26.41 14.87 2.34
CA ALA A 18 27.29 13.75 1.99
C ALA A 18 26.63 12.37 2.14
N ALA A 19 25.44 12.29 2.73
CA ALA A 19 24.67 11.06 2.97
C ALA A 19 23.26 11.22 2.35
N PRO A 20 23.13 11.15 1.01
CA PRO A 20 21.91 11.55 0.31
C PRO A 20 20.66 10.81 0.77
N ASP A 21 20.76 9.51 1.06
CA ASP A 21 19.61 8.72 1.55
C ASP A 21 19.13 9.17 2.94
N LEU A 22 20.08 9.50 3.82
CA LEU A 22 19.75 10.02 5.15
C LEU A 22 19.12 11.40 5.05
N CYS A 23 19.69 12.25 4.18
CA CYS A 23 19.19 13.58 3.89
C CYS A 23 17.76 13.54 3.37
N GLU A 24 17.50 12.74 2.34
CA GLU A 24 16.17 12.57 1.73
C GLU A 24 15.14 12.11 2.77
N MET A 25 15.46 11.07 3.55
CA MET A 25 14.51 10.51 4.49
C MET A 25 14.20 11.47 5.66
N LEU A 26 15.19 12.24 6.13
CA LEU A 26 14.98 13.29 7.13
C LEU A 26 14.22 14.49 6.55
N GLN A 27 14.52 14.92 5.32
CA GLN A 27 13.79 16.01 4.67
C GLN A 27 12.32 15.66 4.47
N SER A 28 12.03 14.44 3.98
CA SER A 28 10.66 13.93 3.85
C SER A 28 9.91 13.94 5.18
N GLN A 29 10.55 13.49 6.26
CA GLN A 29 9.99 13.51 7.61
C GLN A 29 9.67 14.93 8.10
N VAL A 30 10.57 15.89 7.87
CA VAL A 30 10.33 17.29 8.30
C VAL A 30 9.21 17.93 7.48
N MET A 31 9.13 17.66 6.17
CA MET A 31 8.05 18.13 5.31
C MET A 31 6.69 17.59 5.75
N GLU A 32 6.58 16.29 6.08
CA GLU A 32 5.35 15.71 6.62
C GLU A 32 4.92 16.42 7.93
N GLY A 33 5.90 16.75 8.79
CA GLY A 33 5.64 17.54 10.01
C GLY A 33 5.12 18.95 9.73
N LEU A 34 5.63 19.62 8.70
CA LEU A 34 5.16 20.94 8.27
C LEU A 34 3.74 20.86 7.72
N GLU A 35 3.44 19.86 6.91
CA GLU A 35 2.10 19.59 6.40
C GLU A 35 1.11 19.36 7.54
N GLN A 36 1.48 18.55 8.53
CA GLN A 36 0.65 18.31 9.72
C GLN A 36 0.40 19.58 10.54
N CYS A 37 1.39 20.48 10.64
CA CYS A 37 1.21 21.77 11.33
C CYS A 37 0.21 22.70 10.62
N ASN A 38 -0.01 22.52 9.32
CA ASN A 38 -0.99 23.31 8.56
C ASN A 38 -2.43 22.81 8.74
N LEU A 39 -2.64 21.63 9.32
CA LEU A 39 -3.96 21.10 9.62
C LEU A 39 -4.51 21.77 10.90
N GLN A 40 -5.69 22.40 10.81
CA GLN A 40 -6.27 23.19 11.91
C GLN A 40 -6.59 22.38 13.17
N GLU A 41 -6.69 21.05 13.07
CA GLU A 41 -7.17 20.17 14.14
C GLU A 41 -6.04 19.46 14.92
N VAL A 42 -4.78 19.68 14.56
CA VAL A 42 -3.66 18.94 15.15
C VAL A 42 -2.91 19.81 16.15
N ASP A 43 -2.69 19.29 17.36
CA ASP A 43 -1.84 19.96 18.36
C ASP A 43 -0.39 20.06 17.87
N PRO A 44 0.15 21.27 17.64
CA PRO A 44 1.51 21.45 17.14
C PRO A 44 2.57 20.84 18.06
N MET A 45 2.33 20.77 19.37
CA MET A 45 3.28 20.15 20.31
C MET A 45 3.33 18.63 20.17
N GLN A 46 2.19 18.00 19.88
CA GLN A 46 2.13 16.57 19.56
C GLN A 46 2.90 16.28 18.27
N VAL A 47 2.71 17.10 17.23
CA VAL A 47 3.48 17.01 15.98
C VAL A 47 4.97 17.10 16.28
N LEU A 48 5.42 18.12 17.01
CA LEU A 48 6.82 18.30 17.35
C LEU A 48 7.43 17.08 18.07
N HIS A 49 6.70 16.52 19.03
CA HIS A 49 7.14 15.34 19.77
C HIS A 49 7.24 14.10 18.89
N ASP A 50 6.26 13.86 18.01
CA ASP A 50 6.29 12.74 17.09
C ASP A 50 7.40 12.89 16.06
N GLN A 51 7.62 14.09 15.52
CA GLN A 51 8.71 14.36 14.59
C GLN A 51 10.10 14.14 15.23
N MET A 52 10.32 14.56 16.49
CA MET A 52 11.56 14.25 17.22
C MET A 52 11.77 12.74 17.46
N ARG A 53 10.68 11.98 17.65
CA ARG A 53 10.75 10.52 17.80
C ARG A 53 11.07 9.84 16.47
N ILE A 54 10.55 10.35 15.35
CA ILE A 54 10.84 9.82 14.03
C ILE A 54 12.29 10.13 13.65
N GLU A 55 12.76 11.37 13.81
CA GLU A 55 14.17 11.76 13.60
C GLU A 55 15.13 10.80 14.31
N TRP A 56 14.84 10.50 15.58
CA TRP A 56 15.62 9.53 16.36
C TRP A 56 15.69 8.14 15.71
N ARG A 57 14.54 7.60 15.29
CA ARG A 57 14.47 6.27 14.66
C ARG A 57 15.25 6.24 13.37
N ILE A 58 15.22 7.32 12.61
CA ILE A 58 15.94 7.47 11.34
C ILE A 58 17.44 7.43 11.60
N LEU A 59 17.94 8.26 12.53
CA LEU A 59 19.37 8.31 12.86
C LEU A 59 19.86 6.99 13.50
N ASP A 60 19.06 6.38 14.37
CA ASP A 60 19.35 5.07 14.96
C ASP A 60 19.42 3.96 13.90
N ALA A 61 18.46 3.93 12.96
CA ALA A 61 18.46 2.99 11.84
C ALA A 61 19.64 3.23 10.88
N TYR A 62 20.02 4.50 10.66
CA TYR A 62 21.19 4.84 9.87
C TYR A 62 22.46 4.30 10.54
N ASN A 63 22.62 4.51 11.85
CA ASN A 63 23.77 4.01 12.61
C ASN A 63 23.82 2.49 12.70
N LYS A 64 22.68 1.79 12.67
CA LYS A 64 22.61 0.32 12.72
C LYS A 64 22.87 -0.35 11.38
N HIS A 65 22.27 0.18 10.31
CA HIS A 65 22.21 -0.54 9.03
C HIS A 65 22.15 0.38 7.81
N ARG A 66 22.52 1.66 7.93
CA ARG A 66 22.48 2.66 6.84
C ARG A 66 21.15 2.62 6.10
N LEU A 67 20.05 2.61 6.86
CA LEU A 67 18.68 2.56 6.33
C LEU A 67 18.36 1.32 5.47
N GLY A 68 19.13 0.24 5.65
CA GLY A 68 18.94 -1.05 5.00
C GLY A 68 19.98 -1.32 3.91
N LYS A 69 20.93 -0.39 3.69
CA LYS A 69 21.95 -0.50 2.66
C LYS A 69 23.27 -1.11 3.14
N ALA A 70 23.55 -1.09 4.45
CA ALA A 70 24.82 -1.61 4.96
C ALA A 70 24.82 -3.14 5.05
N THR A 71 25.89 -3.75 4.56
CA THR A 71 26.26 -5.15 4.78
C THR A 71 26.85 -5.30 6.18
N HIS A 72 26.02 -5.34 7.22
CA HIS A 72 26.53 -5.58 8.59
C HIS A 72 26.43 -7.05 8.98
N ARG A 73 27.54 -7.59 9.52
CA ARG A 73 27.69 -8.94 10.11
C ARG A 73 26.64 -9.33 11.17
N TYR A 74 25.91 -8.38 11.73
CA TYR A 74 24.87 -8.65 12.74
C TYR A 74 23.53 -9.08 12.13
N TYR A 75 23.38 -9.01 10.79
CA TYR A 75 22.25 -9.54 10.05
C TYR A 75 22.60 -10.88 9.41
N ASN A 76 22.92 -11.88 10.23
CA ASN A 76 23.28 -13.25 9.81
C ASN A 76 22.14 -14.06 9.12
N GLY A 77 21.18 -13.38 8.47
CA GLY A 77 20.03 -14.02 7.81
C GLY A 77 19.48 -13.28 6.59
N PHE A 78 20.12 -12.20 6.14
CA PHE A 78 19.76 -11.49 4.92
C PHE A 78 20.89 -11.67 3.90
N SER A 79 20.53 -12.02 2.66
CA SER A 79 21.46 -12.01 1.53
C SER A 79 22.03 -10.60 1.38
N GLU A 80 23.35 -10.48 1.33
CA GLU A 80 24.05 -9.20 1.16
C GLU A 80 23.42 -8.44 -0.03
N PRO A 81 22.95 -7.20 0.18
CA PRO A 81 22.47 -6.40 -0.93
C PRO A 81 23.60 -6.25 -1.95
N GLU A 82 23.31 -6.56 -3.21
CA GLU A 82 24.25 -6.43 -4.32
C GLU A 82 24.65 -4.96 -4.44
N GLY A 83 25.89 -4.62 -4.08
CA GLY A 83 26.37 -3.23 -4.01
C GLY A 83 26.15 -2.51 -2.68
N GLY A 84 25.89 -3.22 -1.58
CA GLY A 84 25.79 -2.61 -0.24
C GLY A 84 27.11 -1.99 0.22
N ASP A 85 27.04 -0.77 0.74
CA ASP A 85 28.19 -0.09 1.34
C ASP A 85 28.66 -0.87 2.57
N ASN A 86 29.96 -1.18 2.61
CA ASN A 86 30.58 -1.74 3.80
C ASN A 86 30.38 -0.76 4.96
N TYR A 87 29.84 -1.28 6.06
CA TYR A 87 29.62 -0.47 7.25
C TYR A 87 30.95 0.10 7.78
N LYS A 88 31.04 1.43 7.83
CA LYS A 88 32.15 2.17 8.44
C LYS A 88 31.67 2.82 9.72
N LYS A 89 32.34 2.54 10.83
CA LYS A 89 31.98 3.10 12.15
C LYS A 89 32.11 4.63 12.16
N GLU A 90 33.03 5.15 11.38
CA GLU A 90 33.35 6.57 11.24
C GLU A 90 32.18 7.37 10.66
N ASP A 91 31.32 6.71 9.87
CA ASP A 91 30.12 7.33 9.29
C ASP A 91 28.93 7.33 10.27
N ASN A 92 29.11 6.86 11.51
CA ASN A 92 28.04 6.95 12.51
C ASN A 92 27.81 8.38 12.93
N ILE A 93 26.54 8.74 13.04
CA ILE A 93 26.12 10.02 13.56
C ILE A 93 26.44 10.06 15.06
N PRO A 94 27.18 11.07 15.56
CA PRO A 94 27.46 11.21 16.99
C PRO A 94 26.20 11.52 17.82
N GLU A 95 26.18 11.07 19.07
CA GLU A 95 25.11 11.38 20.04
C GLU A 95 25.29 12.79 20.65
N GLU A 96 25.43 13.81 19.80
CA GLU A 96 25.54 15.21 20.24
C GLU A 96 24.38 16.01 19.64
N PRO A 97 23.77 16.98 20.38
CA PRO A 97 22.60 17.70 19.91
C PRO A 97 22.77 18.34 18.53
N GLN A 98 23.96 18.83 18.17
CA GLN A 98 24.25 19.35 16.84
C GLN A 98 24.36 18.28 15.75
N TRP A 99 23.90 17.06 15.98
CA TRP A 99 23.65 16.06 14.93
C TRP A 99 22.18 15.68 14.81
N PHE A 100 21.30 16.28 15.60
CA PHE A 100 19.86 16.08 15.51
C PHE A 100 19.24 17.41 15.08
N PRO A 101 19.10 17.69 13.77
CA PRO A 101 18.60 18.98 13.28
C PRO A 101 17.39 19.49 14.04
N LEU A 102 16.34 18.68 14.20
CA LEU A 102 15.12 19.09 14.88
C LEU A 102 15.34 19.27 16.39
N ARG A 103 15.98 18.31 17.08
CA ARG A 103 16.26 18.46 18.52
C ARG A 103 17.13 19.69 18.83
N CYS A 104 18.10 19.97 17.97
CA CYS A 104 18.97 21.13 18.10
C CYS A 104 18.15 22.42 18.03
N GLU A 105 17.27 22.54 17.04
CA GLU A 105 16.37 23.69 16.94
C GLU A 105 15.45 23.78 18.16
N VAL A 106 14.83 22.69 18.58
CA VAL A 106 13.94 22.63 19.76
C VAL A 106 14.66 23.12 21.03
N GLN A 107 15.92 22.73 21.23
CA GLN A 107 16.72 23.18 22.38
C GLN A 107 16.99 24.69 22.37
N LYS A 108 17.15 25.33 21.20
CA LYS A 108 17.33 26.80 21.11
C LYS A 108 16.12 27.56 21.65
N TYR A 109 14.93 26.96 21.62
CA TYR A 109 13.71 27.52 22.20
C TYR A 109 13.51 27.16 23.68
N GLY A 110 14.52 26.57 24.35
CA GLY A 110 14.50 26.30 25.79
C GLY A 110 13.79 24.99 26.19
N PHE A 111 13.40 24.15 25.22
CA PHE A 111 12.79 22.87 25.51
C PHE A 111 13.86 21.82 25.86
N ARG A 112 13.69 21.14 27.00
CA ARG A 112 14.53 20.01 27.37
C ARG A 112 14.03 18.73 26.69
N VAL A 113 14.81 18.23 25.74
CA VAL A 113 14.53 16.96 25.07
C VAL A 113 15.23 15.83 25.82
N VAL A 114 14.47 14.83 26.28
CA VAL A 114 15.00 13.60 26.85
C VAL A 114 14.67 12.46 25.89
N ALA A 115 15.70 11.82 25.35
CA ALA A 115 15.53 10.70 24.43
C ALA A 115 16.57 9.61 24.73
N PRO A 116 16.26 8.34 24.41
CA PRO A 116 17.27 7.28 24.47
C PRO A 116 18.41 7.58 23.48
N PRO A 117 19.65 7.14 23.79
CA PRO A 117 20.76 7.27 22.85
C PRO A 117 20.49 6.47 21.58
N ILE A 118 20.97 6.96 20.42
CA ILE A 118 21.01 6.15 19.20
C ILE A 118 22.15 5.12 19.29
N TYR A 119 22.10 4.11 18.44
CA TYR A 119 23.15 3.10 18.37
C TYR A 119 24.55 3.68 18.16
N GLN A 120 25.50 3.22 18.98
CA GLN A 120 26.93 3.52 18.88
C GLN A 120 27.73 2.23 19.10
N VAL A 121 28.58 1.86 18.14
CA VAL A 121 29.29 0.56 18.14
C VAL A 121 30.10 0.31 19.42
N SER A 122 30.84 1.30 19.93
CA SER A 122 31.71 1.13 21.11
C SER A 122 30.97 0.99 22.44
N SER A 123 29.76 1.52 22.53
CA SER A 123 28.94 1.52 23.75
C SER A 123 28.09 0.25 23.81
N THR A 124 27.52 -0.13 22.67
CA THR A 124 26.50 -1.16 22.59
C THR A 124 27.11 -2.57 22.66
N ASP A 125 28.30 -2.80 22.10
CA ASP A 125 28.96 -4.11 22.16
C ASP A 125 29.37 -4.48 23.60
N LYS A 126 29.67 -3.48 24.45
CA LYS A 126 29.98 -3.68 25.88
C LYS A 126 28.72 -3.90 26.73
N GLU A 127 27.62 -3.20 26.44
CA GLU A 127 26.36 -3.40 27.17
C GLU A 127 25.65 -4.71 26.78
N LEU A 128 25.74 -5.14 25.52
CA LEU A 128 25.17 -6.40 25.04
C LEU A 128 25.93 -7.61 25.58
N SER A 129 27.25 -7.53 25.73
CA SER A 129 28.06 -8.58 26.37
C SER A 129 27.92 -8.63 27.89
N ALA A 130 27.53 -7.51 28.53
CA ALA A 130 27.31 -7.44 29.98
C ALA A 130 25.88 -7.79 30.41
N ARG A 131 24.95 -8.01 29.47
CA ARG A 131 23.57 -8.37 29.80
C ARG A 131 23.51 -9.89 30.05
N PRO A 132 23.29 -10.36 31.30
CA PRO A 132 23.06 -11.79 31.53
C PRO A 132 21.86 -12.20 30.67
N GLU A 133 21.94 -13.39 30.05
CA GLU A 133 20.88 -13.97 29.22
C GLU A 133 19.54 -13.96 29.97
N SER A 134 18.80 -12.85 29.87
CA SER A 134 17.56 -12.68 30.58
C SER A 134 16.52 -13.49 29.82
N THR A 135 16.21 -14.64 30.41
CA THR A 135 15.01 -15.46 30.28
C THR A 135 13.97 -14.82 29.35
N VAL A 136 14.03 -15.21 28.08
CA VAL A 136 12.96 -14.93 27.13
C VAL A 136 11.68 -15.48 27.75
N ASN A 137 10.75 -14.58 28.08
CA ASN A 137 9.40 -14.90 28.53
C ASN A 137 8.71 -15.77 27.48
N ARG A 138 8.91 -17.08 27.61
CA ARG A 138 8.17 -18.12 26.92
C ARG A 138 6.75 -18.07 27.46
N PHE A 139 5.84 -17.46 26.70
CA PHE A 139 4.40 -17.66 26.90
C PHE A 139 4.12 -19.16 26.80
N THR A 140 4.01 -19.82 27.96
CA THR A 140 3.58 -21.20 28.07
C THR A 140 2.08 -21.24 27.85
N LYS A 141 1.72 -21.85 26.72
CA LYS A 141 0.36 -22.21 26.35
C LYS A 141 -0.22 -23.08 27.46
N THR A 142 -1.31 -22.63 28.06
CA THR A 142 -2.07 -23.36 29.08
C THR A 142 -2.48 -24.74 28.54
N LYS A 143 -2.08 -25.78 29.28
CA LYS A 143 -2.49 -27.18 29.09
C LYS A 143 -4.01 -27.28 29.20
N ALA A 144 -4.67 -27.74 28.15
CA ALA A 144 -6.04 -28.23 28.24
C ALA A 144 -6.06 -29.55 29.01
N LEU A 145 -7.03 -29.68 29.91
CA LEU A 145 -7.33 -30.89 30.70
C LEU A 145 -7.76 -32.06 29.80
N PRO A 146 -7.46 -33.32 30.20
CA PRO A 146 -7.92 -34.51 29.53
C PRO A 146 -9.40 -34.76 29.88
N GLY A 147 -10.27 -34.66 28.87
CA GLY A 147 -11.68 -35.04 28.96
C GLY A 147 -11.88 -36.48 28.50
N ASN A 148 -12.48 -37.27 29.39
CA ASN A 148 -12.63 -38.73 29.33
C ASN A 148 -13.26 -39.28 28.04
N ALA A 149 -12.72 -40.43 27.64
CA ALA A 149 -13.37 -41.39 26.77
C ALA A 149 -14.42 -42.19 27.56
N ALA A 150 -15.64 -42.29 27.01
CA ALA A 150 -16.57 -43.37 27.31
C ALA A 150 -17.42 -43.67 26.06
N ASN A 151 -17.36 -44.93 25.63
CA ASN A 151 -18.20 -45.57 24.63
C ASN A 151 -19.69 -45.45 24.96
N SER A 152 -20.55 -45.31 23.95
CA SER A 152 -21.77 -46.12 23.83
C SER A 152 -22.34 -46.09 22.42
N GLY A 153 -22.88 -47.23 22.00
CA GLY A 153 -23.31 -47.54 20.64
C GLY A 153 -24.59 -46.84 20.16
N ASN A 154 -24.70 -46.91 18.83
CA ASN A 154 -25.90 -47.14 18.03
C ASN A 154 -27.09 -46.17 18.02
N ASP A 155 -27.26 -45.65 16.79
CA ASP A 155 -28.51 -45.59 16.01
C ASP A 155 -29.39 -44.34 16.10
N THR A 156 -29.99 -44.03 14.95
CA THR A 156 -31.04 -43.04 14.64
C THR A 156 -30.63 -41.60 14.24
N SER A 157 -30.75 -41.35 12.93
CA SER A 157 -31.18 -40.09 12.30
C SER A 157 -30.65 -38.77 12.88
N SER A 158 -29.39 -38.46 12.57
CA SER A 158 -28.81 -37.12 12.78
C SER A 158 -29.69 -36.03 12.14
N PRO A 159 -30.23 -35.07 12.93
CA PRO A 159 -30.95 -33.94 12.36
C PRO A 159 -29.97 -33.15 11.51
N LYS A 160 -30.32 -32.92 10.23
CA LYS A 160 -29.55 -32.09 9.29
C LYS A 160 -29.30 -30.74 9.97
N LYS A 161 -28.09 -30.55 10.52
CA LYS A 161 -27.61 -29.27 11.04
C LYS A 161 -27.77 -28.27 9.90
N LYS A 162 -28.79 -27.41 9.98
CA LYS A 162 -28.94 -26.25 9.11
C LYS A 162 -27.63 -25.49 9.22
N LYS A 163 -26.79 -25.55 8.19
CA LYS A 163 -25.57 -24.74 8.08
C LYS A 163 -26.05 -23.29 8.08
N THR A 164 -26.09 -22.67 9.25
CA THR A 164 -26.43 -21.25 9.41
C THR A 164 -25.46 -20.47 8.54
N GLY A 165 -26.00 -19.76 7.55
CA GLY A 165 -25.29 -19.12 6.43
C GLY A 165 -24.34 -17.97 6.79
N ARG A 166 -23.64 -18.02 7.93
CA ARG A 166 -22.62 -17.05 8.31
C ARG A 166 -21.45 -16.97 7.33
N ALA A 167 -21.18 -18.06 6.60
CA ALA A 167 -20.15 -18.05 5.58
C ALA A 167 -20.47 -17.11 4.40
N ALA A 168 -21.75 -16.92 4.05
CA ALA A 168 -22.15 -16.11 2.90
C ALA A 168 -21.94 -14.60 3.15
N ALA A 169 -22.10 -14.14 4.39
CA ALA A 169 -21.98 -12.71 4.74
C ALA A 169 -20.58 -12.12 4.48
N ASN A 170 -19.55 -12.95 4.33
CA ASN A 170 -18.17 -12.48 4.11
C ASN A 170 -17.75 -12.43 2.63
N TYR A 171 -18.59 -12.87 1.68
CA TYR A 171 -18.15 -13.04 0.28
C TYR A 171 -18.27 -11.80 -0.59
N ASP A 172 -19.05 -10.79 -0.21
CA ASP A 172 -19.24 -9.58 -1.01
C ASP A 172 -19.00 -8.31 -0.19
N LYS A 173 -17.73 -8.07 0.14
CA LYS A 173 -17.33 -6.86 0.88
C LYS A 173 -17.51 -5.58 0.07
N LEU A 174 -17.66 -5.67 -1.26
CA LEU A 174 -17.80 -4.55 -2.18
C LEU A 174 -19.23 -4.44 -2.76
N ALA A 175 -20.22 -4.93 -2.03
CA ALA A 175 -21.62 -4.93 -2.46
C ALA A 175 -22.21 -3.52 -2.70
N ASP A 176 -21.63 -2.49 -2.07
CA ASP A 176 -22.04 -1.10 -2.22
C ASP A 176 -21.25 -0.33 -3.28
N ALA A 177 -20.24 -0.96 -3.88
CA ALA A 177 -19.41 -0.39 -4.92
C ALA A 177 -20.06 -0.57 -6.30
N PRO A 178 -19.70 0.28 -7.27
CA PRO A 178 -20.15 0.11 -8.65
C PRO A 178 -19.81 -1.28 -9.21
N SER A 179 -20.67 -1.73 -10.12
CA SER A 179 -20.55 -3.02 -10.79
C SER A 179 -19.19 -3.20 -11.46
N ALA A 180 -18.69 -4.43 -11.48
CA ALA A 180 -17.49 -4.77 -12.24
C ALA A 180 -17.68 -4.61 -13.76
N HIS A 181 -18.93 -4.55 -14.22
CA HIS A 181 -19.33 -4.44 -15.61
C HIS A 181 -19.57 -3.00 -16.06
N LEU A 182 -19.32 -2.04 -15.17
CA LEU A 182 -19.33 -0.63 -15.49
C LEU A 182 -18.15 -0.31 -16.42
N ASP A 183 -18.43 0.29 -17.58
CA ASP A 183 -17.42 0.58 -18.60
C ASP A 183 -16.43 1.68 -18.15
N PHE A 184 -15.31 1.79 -18.88
CA PHE A 184 -14.31 2.84 -18.66
C PHE A 184 -14.47 3.96 -19.69
N PRO A 185 -14.32 5.23 -19.30
CA PRO A 185 -14.36 6.35 -20.22
C PRO A 185 -13.05 6.47 -20.99
N ASP A 186 -13.04 7.31 -22.02
CA ASP A 186 -11.80 7.81 -22.59
C ASP A 186 -11.24 8.92 -21.69
N GLY A 187 -10.17 8.61 -20.95
CA GLY A 187 -9.60 9.59 -20.02
C GLY A 187 -8.54 9.01 -19.09
N ASN A 188 -8.05 9.88 -18.20
CA ASN A 188 -7.05 9.53 -17.20
C ASN A 188 -7.73 9.27 -15.85
N ILE A 189 -7.43 8.12 -15.25
CA ILE A 189 -7.90 7.76 -13.90
C ILE A 189 -6.73 7.17 -13.14
N THR A 190 -6.41 7.71 -11.97
CA THR A 190 -5.33 7.20 -11.13
C THR A 190 -5.69 5.84 -10.52
N LEU A 191 -4.69 5.06 -10.11
CA LEU A 191 -4.96 3.81 -9.39
C LEU A 191 -5.72 4.05 -8.07
N ALA A 192 -5.48 5.18 -7.40
CA ALA A 192 -6.20 5.56 -6.19
C ALA A 192 -7.69 5.82 -6.47
N GLU A 193 -8.00 6.59 -7.52
CA GLU A 193 -9.37 6.81 -8.00
C GLU A 193 -10.08 5.50 -8.35
N MET A 194 -9.40 4.58 -9.04
CA MET A 194 -9.93 3.26 -9.33
C MET A 194 -10.27 2.50 -8.05
N THR A 195 -9.42 2.51 -7.02
CA THR A 195 -9.69 1.80 -5.76
C THR A 195 -10.76 2.48 -4.88
N ALA A 196 -10.92 3.81 -5.00
CA ALA A 196 -11.91 4.58 -4.26
C ALA A 196 -13.31 4.44 -4.87
N PHE A 197 -13.43 4.73 -6.17
CA PHE A 197 -14.72 4.84 -6.86
C PHE A 197 -15.11 3.55 -7.58
N LEU A 198 -14.14 2.79 -8.10
CA LEU A 198 -14.39 1.63 -8.97
C LEU A 198 -13.66 0.37 -8.47
N PRO A 199 -13.72 -0.01 -7.17
CA PRO A 199 -12.89 -1.08 -6.62
C PRO A 199 -13.14 -2.45 -7.26
N GLN A 200 -14.31 -2.67 -7.88
CA GLN A 200 -14.62 -3.89 -8.61
C GLN A 200 -13.95 -3.97 -10.00
N SER A 201 -13.43 -2.86 -10.52
CA SER A 201 -12.69 -2.77 -11.79
C SER A 201 -11.45 -3.66 -11.83
N ILE A 202 -10.90 -4.06 -10.68
CA ILE A 202 -9.77 -5.01 -10.57
C ILE A 202 -10.09 -6.43 -11.09
N LYS A 203 -11.32 -6.67 -11.55
CA LYS A 203 -11.72 -7.88 -12.28
C LYS A 203 -11.43 -7.76 -13.79
N SER A 204 -11.07 -6.57 -14.30
CA SER A 204 -10.60 -6.34 -15.67
C SER A 204 -9.13 -6.77 -15.82
N TRP A 205 -8.79 -7.47 -16.91
CA TRP A 205 -7.40 -7.81 -17.22
C TRP A 205 -6.53 -6.58 -17.47
N ASP A 206 -7.09 -5.54 -18.07
CA ASP A 206 -6.35 -4.32 -18.40
C ASP A 206 -5.97 -3.57 -17.11
N VAL A 207 -6.89 -3.52 -16.13
CA VAL A 207 -6.60 -2.97 -14.79
C VAL A 207 -5.58 -3.83 -14.04
N ILE A 208 -5.69 -5.16 -14.12
CA ILE A 208 -4.75 -6.08 -13.47
C ILE A 208 -3.34 -5.90 -14.05
N ASP A 209 -3.19 -5.91 -15.38
CA ASP A 209 -1.92 -5.74 -16.07
C ASP A 209 -1.30 -4.39 -15.71
N ARG A 210 -2.08 -3.30 -15.81
CA ARG A 210 -1.64 -1.94 -15.47
C ARG A 210 -1.11 -1.88 -14.03
N ALA A 211 -1.91 -2.33 -13.07
CA ALA A 211 -1.53 -2.26 -11.65
C ALA A 211 -0.30 -3.13 -11.35
N LEU A 212 -0.28 -4.38 -11.82
CA LEU A 212 0.80 -5.31 -11.49
C LEU A 212 2.11 -4.99 -12.22
N PHE A 213 2.08 -4.57 -13.50
CA PHE A 213 3.31 -4.14 -14.20
C PHE A 213 3.92 -2.85 -13.62
N ASN A 214 3.13 -2.07 -12.87
CA ASN A 214 3.58 -0.92 -12.09
C ASN A 214 3.89 -1.27 -10.61
N GLY A 215 4.08 -2.55 -10.31
CA GLY A 215 4.62 -3.02 -9.02
C GLY A 215 3.57 -3.24 -7.92
N ALA A 216 2.27 -3.12 -8.22
CA ALA A 216 1.24 -3.43 -7.24
C ALA A 216 1.22 -4.94 -6.90
N PHE A 217 0.74 -5.25 -5.70
CA PHE A 217 0.36 -6.60 -5.29
C PHE A 217 -1.10 -6.63 -4.85
N SER A 218 -1.68 -7.82 -4.70
CA SER A 218 -3.01 -7.96 -4.11
C SER A 218 -3.10 -7.36 -2.69
N ALA A 219 -1.99 -7.35 -1.95
CA ALA A 219 -1.92 -6.71 -0.63
C ALA A 219 -1.93 -5.18 -0.72
N THR A 220 -1.30 -4.61 -1.75
CA THR A 220 -1.33 -3.19 -2.05
C THR A 220 -2.76 -2.75 -2.34
N LEU A 221 -3.40 -3.42 -3.31
CA LEU A 221 -4.77 -3.09 -3.72
C LEU A 221 -5.77 -3.28 -2.57
N ALA A 222 -5.64 -4.34 -1.75
CA ALA A 222 -6.44 -4.49 -0.55
C ALA A 222 -6.22 -3.34 0.45
N GLY A 223 -4.97 -2.91 0.64
CA GLY A 223 -4.62 -1.76 1.47
C GLY A 223 -5.28 -0.48 0.98
N MET A 224 -5.19 -0.19 -0.32
CA MET A 224 -5.79 0.99 -0.95
C MET A 224 -7.31 0.97 -0.86
N ILE A 225 -7.98 -0.14 -1.21
CA ILE A 225 -9.44 -0.27 -1.09
C ILE A 225 -9.89 -0.05 0.36
N ASN A 226 -9.19 -0.64 1.34
CA ASN A 226 -9.49 -0.42 2.75
C ASN A 226 -9.18 1.02 3.21
N HIS A 227 -8.24 1.71 2.58
CA HIS A 227 -7.93 3.11 2.86
C HIS A 227 -9.02 4.04 2.33
N PHE A 228 -9.48 3.85 1.10
CA PHE A 228 -10.43 4.76 0.46
C PHE A 228 -11.90 4.41 0.68
N ARG A 229 -12.25 3.19 1.11
CA ARG A 229 -13.66 2.76 1.24
C ARG A 229 -14.04 2.24 2.62
N ASN A 230 -15.30 2.48 2.97
CA ASN A 230 -16.02 1.84 4.06
C ASN A 230 -16.83 0.70 3.46
N MET A 231 -16.55 -0.53 3.89
CA MET A 231 -17.25 -1.72 3.41
C MET A 231 -18.21 -2.25 4.47
N PRO A 232 -19.50 -2.49 4.17
CA PRO A 232 -20.49 -2.93 5.16
C PRO A 232 -20.11 -4.23 5.89
N ALA A 233 -19.42 -5.14 5.20
CA ALA A 233 -18.95 -6.41 5.74
C ALA A 233 -17.49 -6.36 6.25
N GLY A 234 -16.98 -5.16 6.52
CA GLY A 234 -15.63 -4.91 7.02
C GLY A 234 -14.54 -4.97 5.95
N ASN A 235 -13.30 -4.79 6.39
CA ASN A 235 -12.14 -4.65 5.50
C ASN A 235 -11.96 -5.84 4.54
N ILE A 236 -11.67 -5.55 3.27
CA ILE A 236 -11.34 -6.57 2.28
C ILE A 236 -9.98 -7.18 2.57
N GLU A 237 -9.91 -8.50 2.46
CA GLU A 237 -8.68 -9.25 2.69
C GLU A 237 -7.87 -9.38 1.41
N ASN A 238 -6.55 -9.47 1.55
CA ASN A 238 -5.61 -9.72 0.46
C ASN A 238 -6.03 -10.92 -0.41
N ASN A 239 -6.48 -12.02 0.21
CA ASN A 239 -6.92 -13.21 -0.51
C ASN A 239 -8.21 -12.97 -1.33
N SER A 240 -9.11 -12.10 -0.87
CA SER A 240 -10.32 -11.73 -1.61
C SER A 240 -9.96 -10.96 -2.88
N VAL A 241 -9.07 -9.97 -2.77
CA VAL A 241 -8.54 -9.21 -3.91
C VAL A 241 -7.82 -10.13 -4.89
N TYR A 242 -6.97 -11.04 -4.39
CA TYR A 242 -6.34 -12.06 -5.24
C TYR A 242 -7.37 -12.90 -6.01
N ARG A 243 -8.44 -13.36 -5.35
CA ARG A 243 -9.50 -14.16 -6.01
C ARG A 243 -10.24 -13.35 -7.08
N MET A 244 -10.47 -12.07 -6.84
CA MET A 244 -11.09 -11.16 -7.83
C MET A 244 -10.25 -11.04 -9.11
N MET A 245 -8.91 -11.04 -8.98
CA MET A 245 -8.00 -11.02 -10.13
C MET A 245 -7.78 -12.41 -10.76
N LYS A 246 -7.78 -13.47 -9.95
CA LYS A 246 -7.48 -14.84 -10.41
C LYS A 246 -8.48 -15.36 -11.42
N ALA A 247 -9.78 -15.26 -11.11
CA ALA A 247 -10.84 -15.77 -11.98
C ALA A 247 -10.79 -15.19 -13.41
N PRO A 248 -10.65 -13.86 -13.60
CA PRO A 248 -10.47 -13.33 -14.93
C PRO A 248 -9.13 -13.81 -15.52
N MET A 249 -7.99 -13.75 -14.82
CA MET A 249 -6.70 -14.12 -15.44
C MET A 249 -6.62 -15.61 -15.85
N ASP A 250 -7.31 -16.50 -15.14
CA ASP A 250 -7.44 -17.91 -15.52
C ASP A 250 -8.16 -18.08 -16.85
N LYS A 251 -9.16 -17.25 -17.10
CA LYS A 251 -9.85 -17.25 -18.38
C LYS A 251 -8.95 -16.67 -19.48
N ARG A 252 -8.05 -15.72 -19.17
CA ARG A 252 -7.05 -15.21 -20.13
C ARG A 252 -6.07 -16.27 -20.54
N ALA A 253 -5.65 -17.09 -19.57
CA ALA A 253 -4.75 -18.21 -19.78
C ALA A 253 -5.26 -19.22 -20.83
N LEU A 254 -6.59 -19.29 -21.04
CA LEU A 254 -7.17 -20.11 -22.10
C LEU A 254 -6.86 -19.60 -23.52
N THR A 255 -6.60 -18.30 -23.66
CA THR A 255 -6.32 -17.63 -24.94
C THR A 255 -4.86 -17.23 -25.10
N ASP A 256 -4.15 -17.03 -23.99
CA ASP A 256 -2.77 -16.58 -23.96
C ASP A 256 -1.97 -17.45 -22.97
N PRO A 257 -1.17 -18.43 -23.48
CA PRO A 257 -0.42 -19.37 -22.65
C PRO A 257 0.59 -18.71 -21.70
N VAL A 258 1.00 -17.46 -21.94
CA VAL A 258 1.89 -16.72 -21.04
C VAL A 258 1.26 -16.53 -19.64
N TYR A 259 -0.06 -16.60 -19.56
CA TYR A 259 -0.83 -16.51 -18.33
C TYR A 259 -1.20 -17.87 -17.73
N GLU A 260 -0.71 -19.00 -18.27
CA GLU A 260 -0.97 -20.31 -17.69
C GLU A 260 -0.43 -20.42 -16.26
N GLY A 261 -1.24 -20.97 -15.35
CA GLY A 261 -0.88 -21.06 -13.94
C GLY A 261 -0.74 -19.68 -13.26
N TRP A 262 -1.44 -18.66 -13.76
CA TRP A 262 -1.31 -17.28 -13.30
C TRP A 262 -1.40 -17.17 -11.77
N SER A 263 -0.48 -16.37 -11.23
CA SER A 263 -0.54 -15.80 -9.89
C SER A 263 0.06 -14.41 -9.94
N VAL A 264 -0.18 -13.59 -8.92
CA VAL A 264 0.43 -12.24 -8.83
C VAL A 264 1.96 -12.33 -8.96
N SER A 265 2.57 -13.33 -8.34
CA SER A 265 4.03 -13.54 -8.38
C SER A 265 4.56 -14.02 -9.74
N VAL A 266 3.76 -14.81 -10.47
CA VAL A 266 4.08 -15.21 -11.84
C VAL A 266 3.95 -14.01 -12.77
N HIS A 267 2.93 -13.18 -12.57
CA HIS A 267 2.68 -12.00 -13.39
C HIS A 267 3.83 -10.99 -13.37
N GLN A 268 4.48 -10.80 -12.22
CA GLN A 268 5.67 -9.94 -12.09
C GLN A 268 6.86 -10.40 -12.95
N LYS A 269 6.86 -11.66 -13.41
CA LYS A 269 7.89 -12.23 -14.28
C LYS A 269 7.50 -12.21 -15.76
N ILE A 270 6.25 -11.88 -16.07
CA ILE A 270 5.79 -11.76 -17.45
C ILE A 270 6.46 -10.52 -18.06
N GLN A 271 7.00 -10.68 -19.27
CA GLN A 271 7.56 -9.56 -20.01
C GLN A 271 6.44 -8.55 -20.32
N LYS A 272 6.68 -7.27 -20.01
CA LYS A 272 5.74 -6.20 -20.32
C LYS A 272 5.45 -6.18 -21.83
N PRO A 273 4.19 -6.06 -22.27
CA PRO A 273 3.85 -5.97 -23.69
C PRO A 273 4.59 -4.83 -24.40
N ILE A 274 4.87 -5.02 -25.68
CA ILE A 274 5.45 -3.96 -26.52
C ILE A 274 4.50 -2.76 -26.53
N GLY A 275 5.03 -1.57 -26.24
CA GLY A 275 4.23 -0.34 -26.15
C GLY A 275 3.58 -0.09 -24.78
N PHE A 276 3.79 -0.97 -23.79
CA PHE A 276 3.37 -0.68 -22.42
C PHE A 276 4.09 0.58 -21.90
N ASN A 277 3.32 1.61 -21.55
CA ASN A 277 3.83 2.85 -20.99
C ASN A 277 3.58 2.90 -19.47
N PRO A 278 4.61 2.75 -18.62
CA PRO A 278 4.43 2.79 -17.16
C PRO A 278 3.97 4.15 -16.63
N ALA A 279 4.20 5.23 -17.38
CA ALA A 279 3.78 6.58 -17.01
C ALA A 279 2.33 6.89 -17.40
N SER A 280 1.67 6.02 -18.16
CA SER A 280 0.28 6.23 -18.58
C SER A 280 -0.69 5.90 -17.45
N VAL A 281 -1.57 6.84 -17.17
CA VAL A 281 -2.74 6.65 -16.28
C VAL A 281 -4.06 6.60 -17.07
N SER A 282 -3.98 6.55 -18.40
CA SER A 282 -5.16 6.46 -19.26
C SER A 282 -5.85 5.10 -19.08
N VAL A 283 -7.18 5.14 -19.09
CA VAL A 283 -8.06 3.95 -19.09
C VAL A 283 -8.81 3.79 -20.41
N ALA A 284 -8.48 4.62 -21.41
CA ALA A 284 -9.09 4.54 -22.74
C ALA A 284 -8.91 3.14 -23.34
N GLY A 285 -10.01 2.54 -23.78
CA GLY A 285 -10.03 1.18 -24.35
C GLY A 285 -9.90 0.03 -23.35
N PHE A 286 -9.93 0.29 -22.04
CA PHE A 286 -9.95 -0.78 -21.04
C PHE A 286 -11.24 -1.62 -21.17
N ARG A 287 -11.11 -2.94 -21.02
CA ARG A 287 -12.23 -3.87 -21.15
C ARG A 287 -12.78 -4.21 -19.78
N THR A 288 -14.10 -4.30 -19.68
CA THR A 288 -14.77 -4.89 -18.51
C THR A 288 -14.69 -6.42 -18.58
N PRO A 289 -14.97 -7.15 -17.48
CA PRO A 289 -15.05 -8.60 -17.49
C PRO A 289 -16.02 -9.15 -18.54
N SER A 290 -17.06 -8.40 -18.90
CA SER A 290 -18.04 -8.74 -19.95
C SER A 290 -17.42 -8.74 -21.35
N ASN A 291 -16.64 -7.71 -21.65
CA ASN A 291 -16.12 -7.46 -23.00
C ASN A 291 -15.03 -8.47 -23.41
N ASN A 292 -14.53 -9.26 -22.45
CA ASN A 292 -13.49 -10.26 -22.70
C ASN A 292 -14.00 -11.55 -23.36
N TYR A 293 -15.31 -11.80 -23.43
CA TYR A 293 -15.84 -13.07 -23.94
C TYR A 293 -16.89 -12.89 -25.04
N LYS A 294 -16.55 -13.40 -26.25
CA LYS A 294 -17.50 -13.49 -27.38
C LYS A 294 -18.77 -14.31 -27.05
N ARG A 295 -18.67 -15.27 -26.12
CA ARG A 295 -19.80 -16.11 -25.71
C ARG A 295 -20.78 -15.38 -24.79
N ASP A 296 -20.29 -14.42 -24.01
CA ASP A 296 -21.13 -13.60 -23.14
C ASP A 296 -21.69 -12.39 -23.93
N ALA A 297 -20.99 -11.95 -24.98
CA ALA A 297 -21.43 -10.86 -25.85
C ALA A 297 -22.82 -11.09 -26.49
N THR A 298 -23.26 -12.33 -26.71
CA THR A 298 -24.61 -12.63 -27.23
C THR A 298 -25.71 -12.48 -26.19
N ASN A 299 -25.39 -12.58 -24.90
CA ASN A 299 -26.36 -12.37 -23.80
C ASN A 299 -26.30 -10.93 -23.26
N ILE A 300 -25.14 -10.26 -23.40
CA ILE A 300 -24.90 -8.92 -22.87
C ILE A 300 -25.31 -7.83 -23.85
N SER A 301 -25.44 -8.12 -25.15
CA SER A 301 -25.93 -7.16 -26.15
C SER A 301 -27.34 -6.61 -25.88
N GLN A 302 -28.06 -7.15 -24.88
CA GLN A 302 -29.34 -6.63 -24.42
C GLN A 302 -29.29 -5.83 -23.11
N GLU A 303 -28.22 -5.93 -22.31
CA GLU A 303 -28.04 -5.06 -21.15
C GLU A 303 -27.32 -3.80 -21.63
N SER A 304 -28.07 -2.71 -21.78
CA SER A 304 -27.54 -1.37 -22.03
C SER A 304 -26.35 -1.11 -21.11
N ALA A 305 -25.27 -0.51 -21.65
CA ALA A 305 -24.10 -0.08 -20.86
C ALA A 305 -24.58 0.53 -19.54
N GLN A 306 -24.15 -0.07 -18.43
CA GLN A 306 -24.61 0.36 -17.12
C GLN A 306 -24.10 1.78 -16.91
N ASN A 307 -24.99 2.77 -16.94
CA ASN A 307 -24.66 4.13 -16.57
C ASN A 307 -24.97 4.33 -15.09
N ILE A 308 -24.16 5.13 -14.41
CA ILE A 308 -24.36 5.52 -13.02
C ILE A 308 -24.14 7.02 -12.88
N LEU A 309 -24.89 7.69 -12.02
CA LEU A 309 -24.65 9.10 -11.74
C LEU A 309 -23.27 9.27 -11.08
N PHE A 310 -22.50 10.28 -11.48
CA PHE A 310 -21.18 10.54 -10.89
C PHE A 310 -21.26 10.69 -9.36
N ARG A 311 -22.28 11.37 -8.85
CA ARG A 311 -22.50 11.53 -7.40
C ARG A 311 -22.71 10.21 -6.66
N ASP A 312 -23.24 9.19 -7.31
CA ASP A 312 -23.45 7.87 -6.69
C ASP A 312 -22.15 7.07 -6.55
N LEU A 313 -21.08 7.44 -7.28
CA LEU A 313 -19.74 6.86 -7.09
C LEU A 313 -19.17 7.15 -5.69
N MET A 314 -19.67 8.17 -4.99
CA MET A 314 -19.32 8.45 -3.59
C MET A 314 -19.85 7.42 -2.60
N LYS A 315 -20.79 6.56 -2.99
CA LYS A 315 -21.36 5.57 -2.08
C LYS A 315 -20.28 4.60 -1.59
N GLY A 316 -20.10 4.55 -0.28
CA GLY A 316 -19.09 3.73 0.38
C GLY A 316 -17.67 4.30 0.34
N VAL A 317 -17.45 5.50 -0.22
CA VAL A 317 -16.15 6.19 -0.14
C VAL A 317 -15.96 6.71 1.30
N LYS A 318 -14.83 6.33 1.90
CA LYS A 318 -14.40 6.74 3.25
C LYS A 318 -13.52 7.97 3.21
N VAL A 319 -12.58 8.00 2.26
CA VAL A 319 -11.63 9.10 2.06
C VAL A 319 -11.66 9.44 0.59
N MET A 320 -11.92 10.69 0.25
CA MET A 320 -11.85 11.17 -1.12
C MET A 320 -10.37 11.18 -1.56
N PRO A 321 -10.01 10.65 -2.74
CA PRO A 321 -8.68 10.87 -3.29
C PRO A 321 -8.35 12.36 -3.30
N SER A 322 -7.10 12.72 -3.01
CA SER A 322 -6.65 14.11 -2.96
C SER A 322 -5.17 14.22 -3.35
N GLY A 323 -4.70 15.44 -3.62
CA GLY A 323 -3.32 15.66 -4.07
C GLY A 323 -2.97 14.79 -5.27
N TYR A 324 -1.86 14.05 -5.18
CA TYR A 324 -1.40 13.16 -6.25
C TYR A 324 -2.17 11.84 -6.39
N ASP A 325 -3.15 11.59 -5.52
CA ASP A 325 -4.06 10.47 -5.66
C ASP A 325 -5.33 10.83 -6.44
N ALA A 326 -5.59 12.14 -6.63
CA ALA A 326 -6.73 12.65 -7.38
C ALA A 326 -6.34 13.10 -8.79
N LEU A 327 -7.25 12.92 -9.74
CA LEU A 327 -7.16 13.47 -11.08
C LEU A 327 -8.57 13.80 -11.61
N ASP A 328 -8.92 13.37 -12.81
CA ASP A 328 -10.14 13.78 -13.50
C ASP A 328 -11.40 13.16 -12.88
N LEU A 329 -11.37 11.89 -12.47
CA LEU A 329 -12.55 11.24 -11.89
C LEU A 329 -12.96 11.86 -10.56
N THR A 330 -11.99 12.17 -9.69
CA THR A 330 -12.22 12.85 -8.40
C THR A 330 -12.87 14.21 -8.63
N ARG A 331 -12.39 14.97 -9.62
CA ARG A 331 -12.95 16.29 -9.97
C ARG A 331 -14.40 16.17 -10.44
N CYS A 332 -14.70 15.21 -11.32
CA CYS A 332 -16.07 14.96 -11.78
C CYS A 332 -17.01 14.56 -10.63
N VAL A 333 -16.58 13.62 -9.80
CA VAL A 333 -17.39 13.15 -8.66
C VAL A 333 -17.64 14.29 -7.67
N GLN A 334 -16.61 15.05 -7.31
CA GLN A 334 -16.75 16.20 -6.40
C GLN A 334 -17.71 17.24 -6.97
N TYR A 335 -17.56 17.60 -8.25
CA TYR A 335 -18.46 18.55 -8.91
C TYR A 335 -19.93 18.10 -8.83
N CYS A 336 -20.23 16.84 -9.16
CA CYS A 336 -21.61 16.33 -9.13
C CYS A 336 -22.18 16.15 -7.73
N VAL A 337 -21.33 16.05 -6.69
CA VAL A 337 -21.77 16.07 -5.29
C VAL A 337 -22.16 17.50 -4.89
N ASP A 338 -21.41 18.50 -5.36
CA ASP A 338 -21.66 19.92 -5.07
C ASP A 338 -22.80 20.51 -5.90
N HIS A 339 -23.17 19.86 -7.02
CA HIS A 339 -24.25 20.25 -7.94
C HIS A 339 -25.26 19.09 -8.13
N PRO A 340 -26.01 18.71 -7.07
CA PRO A 340 -26.88 17.53 -7.10
C PRO A 340 -28.07 17.63 -8.07
N GLU A 341 -28.37 18.82 -8.57
CA GLU A 341 -29.38 19.08 -9.60
C GLU A 341 -28.94 18.68 -11.02
N GLU A 342 -27.63 18.48 -11.23
CA GLU A 342 -27.08 18.07 -12.52
C GLU A 342 -26.91 16.54 -12.59
N ASP A 343 -27.52 15.91 -13.58
CA ASP A 343 -27.54 14.45 -13.76
C ASP A 343 -26.45 13.95 -14.73
N TRP A 344 -25.18 14.19 -14.38
CA TRP A 344 -24.05 13.67 -15.15
C TRP A 344 -23.88 12.16 -14.95
N LEU A 345 -23.72 11.42 -16.05
CA LEU A 345 -23.61 9.96 -16.06
C LEU A 345 -22.18 9.50 -16.35
N TYR A 346 -21.65 8.62 -15.51
CA TYR A 346 -20.44 7.84 -15.78
C TYR A 346 -20.80 6.51 -16.48
N PRO A 347 -20.01 6.06 -17.47
CA PRO A 347 -18.83 6.72 -18.04
C PRO A 347 -19.15 7.70 -19.18
N GLN A 348 -20.40 7.73 -19.65
CA GLN A 348 -20.82 8.39 -20.89
C GLN A 348 -20.43 9.87 -20.96
N ASP A 349 -20.70 10.65 -19.93
CA ASP A 349 -20.50 12.09 -19.93
C ASP A 349 -19.15 12.50 -19.35
N PHE A 350 -18.25 11.54 -19.08
CA PHE A 350 -16.96 11.81 -18.44
C PHE A 350 -16.13 12.85 -19.21
N VAL A 351 -16.00 12.67 -20.52
CA VAL A 351 -15.19 13.56 -21.38
C VAL A 351 -15.79 14.97 -21.40
N ASP A 352 -17.11 15.05 -21.57
CA ASP A 352 -17.82 16.33 -21.63
C ASP A 352 -17.75 17.08 -20.31
N LEU A 353 -17.91 16.38 -19.19
CA LEU A 353 -17.77 16.97 -17.86
C LEU A 353 -16.32 17.45 -17.61
N VAL A 354 -15.31 16.61 -17.87
CA VAL A 354 -13.89 17.00 -17.73
C VAL A 354 -13.56 18.23 -18.59
N SER A 355 -14.13 18.34 -19.79
CA SER A 355 -13.93 19.50 -20.67
C SER A 355 -14.47 20.82 -20.09
N GLN A 356 -15.43 20.75 -19.18
CA GLN A 356 -16.08 21.91 -18.56
C GLN A 356 -15.45 22.32 -17.23
N LEU A 357 -14.74 21.41 -16.56
CA LEU A 357 -14.12 21.67 -15.26
C LEU A 357 -12.80 22.44 -15.40
N PRO A 358 -12.49 23.38 -14.49
CA PRO A 358 -11.19 24.05 -14.45
C PRO A 358 -10.09 23.04 -14.10
N GLN A 359 -8.96 23.05 -14.82
CA GLN A 359 -7.87 22.07 -14.62
C GLN A 359 -7.35 22.01 -13.18
N ASP A 360 -7.41 23.13 -12.46
CA ASP A 360 -7.13 23.22 -11.04
C ASP A 360 -8.34 23.83 -10.32
N ALA A 361 -8.89 23.09 -9.35
CA ALA A 361 -10.05 23.50 -8.57
C ALA A 361 -9.80 24.77 -7.74
N HIS A 362 -8.54 25.02 -7.34
CA HIS A 362 -8.18 26.17 -6.51
C HIS A 362 -7.80 27.40 -7.33
N LEU A 363 -7.56 27.25 -8.63
CA LEU A 363 -7.01 28.31 -9.46
C LEU A 363 -7.89 28.53 -10.69
N SER A 364 -8.87 29.42 -10.56
CA SER A 364 -9.76 29.89 -11.64
C SER A 364 -9.02 30.44 -12.89
N ARG A 365 -7.70 30.61 -12.83
CA ARG A 365 -6.85 31.08 -13.94
C ARG A 365 -6.47 29.97 -14.91
N TYR A 366 -6.62 28.70 -14.53
CA TYR A 366 -6.26 27.60 -15.41
C TYR A 366 -7.36 27.35 -16.45
N PRO A 367 -6.98 26.92 -17.67
CA PRO A 367 -7.96 26.58 -18.68
C PRO A 367 -8.84 25.42 -18.20
N ARG A 368 -10.03 25.30 -18.79
CA ARG A 368 -10.89 24.14 -18.58
C ARG A 368 -10.32 22.92 -19.30
N GLY A 369 -10.61 21.73 -18.80
CA GLY A 369 -10.21 20.47 -19.44
C GLY A 369 -9.55 19.44 -18.51
N PRO A 370 -8.92 18.42 -19.12
CA PRO A 370 -8.22 17.36 -18.40
C PRO A 370 -7.09 17.93 -17.54
N ALA A 371 -6.99 17.44 -16.31
CA ALA A 371 -5.91 17.82 -15.43
C ALA A 371 -4.57 17.28 -15.97
N PRO A 372 -3.47 18.05 -15.86
CA PRO A 372 -2.16 17.59 -16.29
C PRO A 372 -1.72 16.37 -15.46
N VAL A 373 -1.31 15.30 -16.13
CA VAL A 373 -0.73 14.12 -15.48
C VAL A 373 0.69 14.46 -15.03
N GLN A 374 0.95 14.32 -13.73
CA GLN A 374 2.27 14.51 -13.12
C GLN A 374 2.93 13.17 -12.81
N LEU A 375 4.24 13.20 -12.52
CA LEU A 375 5.00 12.00 -12.16
C LEU A 375 4.40 11.28 -10.93
N ASP A 376 3.89 12.03 -9.97
CA ASP A 376 3.32 11.47 -8.75
C ASP A 376 1.90 10.90 -8.92
N HIS A 377 1.24 11.16 -10.06
CA HIS A 377 -0.03 10.52 -10.43
C HIS A 377 0.17 9.09 -10.96
N GLN A 378 1.40 8.73 -11.35
CA GLN A 378 1.68 7.44 -11.95
C GLN A 378 1.47 6.31 -10.93
N ASP A 379 1.05 5.14 -11.44
CA ASP A 379 0.70 4.00 -10.59
C ASP A 379 1.88 3.56 -9.70
N ALA A 380 3.11 3.60 -10.21
CA ALA A 380 4.29 3.22 -9.43
C ALA A 380 4.48 4.12 -8.20
N SER A 381 4.27 5.44 -8.36
CA SER A 381 4.33 6.43 -7.28
C SER A 381 3.22 6.18 -6.25
N ILE A 382 2.00 5.91 -6.71
CA ILE A 382 0.85 5.55 -5.85
C ILE A 382 1.13 4.25 -5.07
N VAL A 383 1.62 3.22 -5.76
CA VAL A 383 1.98 1.94 -5.13
C VAL A 383 3.03 2.14 -4.04
N GLY A 384 4.02 3.00 -4.27
CA GLY A 384 5.03 3.38 -3.29
C GLY A 384 4.43 4.02 -2.03
N ARG A 385 3.48 4.96 -2.20
CA ARG A 385 2.77 5.61 -1.07
C ARG A 385 1.97 4.63 -0.23
N TYR A 386 1.23 3.71 -0.87
CA TYR A 386 0.31 2.81 -0.17
C TYR A 386 0.91 1.45 0.23
N THR A 387 2.14 1.16 -0.18
CA THR A 387 2.83 -0.08 0.17
C THR A 387 4.09 0.23 0.96
N SER A 388 4.04 0.06 2.28
CA SER A 388 5.27 0.10 3.09
C SER A 388 6.31 -0.86 2.52
N THR A 389 7.57 -0.43 2.40
CA THR A 389 8.69 -1.24 1.90
C THR A 389 8.76 -2.60 2.58
N LYS A 390 8.47 -2.68 3.88
CA LYS A 390 8.42 -3.93 4.63
C LYS A 390 7.35 -4.91 4.14
N LYS A 391 6.14 -4.43 3.82
CA LYS A 391 5.05 -5.25 3.26
C LYS A 391 5.38 -5.70 1.84
N LEU A 392 5.96 -4.81 1.03
CA LEU A 392 6.39 -5.12 -0.33
C LEU A 392 7.48 -6.20 -0.33
N ASN A 393 8.52 -6.02 0.48
CA ASN A 393 9.57 -7.01 0.68
C ASN A 393 8.98 -8.34 1.20
N GLY A 394 8.09 -8.28 2.19
CA GLY A 394 7.40 -9.47 2.71
C GLY A 394 6.61 -10.23 1.65
N ALA A 395 5.92 -9.51 0.74
CA ALA A 395 5.20 -10.10 -0.38
C ALA A 395 6.16 -10.71 -1.43
N MET A 396 7.25 -10.01 -1.76
CA MET A 396 8.29 -10.52 -2.67
C MET A 396 8.99 -11.77 -2.10
N TYR A 397 9.31 -11.79 -0.80
CA TYR A 397 9.86 -12.98 -0.14
C TYR A 397 8.84 -14.13 -0.07
N ALA A 398 7.56 -13.85 0.13
CA ALA A 398 6.52 -14.88 0.08
C ALA A 398 6.35 -15.46 -1.33
N ALA A 399 6.62 -14.66 -2.37
CA ALA A 399 6.61 -15.06 -3.77
C ALA A 399 7.80 -15.97 -4.14
N SER A 400 8.98 -15.74 -3.55
CA SER A 400 10.19 -16.53 -3.84
C SER A 400 10.28 -17.85 -3.08
N ARG A 401 9.45 -18.05 -2.05
CA ARG A 401 9.41 -19.32 -1.30
C ARG A 401 8.87 -20.46 -2.16
N GLN A 402 9.54 -21.60 -2.07
CA GLN A 402 9.07 -22.84 -2.67
C GLN A 402 7.70 -23.24 -2.10
N ARG A 403 6.84 -23.75 -2.99
CA ARG A 403 5.52 -24.27 -2.66
C ARG A 403 5.48 -25.76 -2.97
N ASP A 404 4.69 -26.51 -2.21
CA ASP A 404 4.41 -27.90 -2.53
C ASP A 404 3.52 -28.02 -3.78
N SER A 405 3.27 -29.26 -4.22
CA SER A 405 2.37 -29.55 -5.35
C SER A 405 0.93 -29.07 -5.12
N ASN A 406 0.55 -28.77 -3.87
CA ASN A 406 -0.75 -28.23 -3.50
C ASN A 406 -0.74 -26.69 -3.37
N GLY A 407 0.36 -26.02 -3.73
CA GLY A 407 0.51 -24.57 -3.67
C GLY A 407 0.71 -24.02 -2.26
N ARG A 408 0.91 -24.86 -1.24
CA ARG A 408 1.17 -24.43 0.14
C ARG A 408 2.64 -24.03 0.28
N LEU A 409 2.90 -22.97 1.02
CA LEU A 409 4.27 -22.55 1.33
C LEU A 409 4.98 -23.64 2.13
N LEU A 410 6.12 -24.12 1.64
CA LEU A 410 6.95 -25.05 2.39
C LEU A 410 7.44 -24.36 3.66
N LYS A 411 7.30 -25.05 4.80
CA LYS A 411 7.85 -24.55 6.06
C LYS A 411 9.36 -24.51 5.87
N LYS A 412 9.97 -23.35 6.10
CA LYS A 412 11.43 -23.20 6.05
C LYS A 412 11.98 -24.27 7.00
N GLN A 413 12.63 -25.30 6.45
CA GLN A 413 13.38 -26.24 7.28
C GLN A 413 14.34 -25.34 8.05
N LYS A 414 14.22 -25.38 9.39
CA LYS A 414 15.23 -24.77 10.24
C LYS A 414 16.50 -25.49 9.80
N ALA A 415 17.44 -24.77 9.18
CA ALA A 415 18.75 -25.33 8.97
C ALA A 415 19.22 -25.70 10.38
N ASP A 416 19.28 -26.99 10.68
CA ASP A 416 19.93 -27.49 11.87
C ASP A 416 21.41 -27.16 11.68
N SER A 417 21.78 -25.94 12.08
CA SER A 417 23.15 -25.44 12.08
C SER A 417 23.71 -25.43 13.50
N ASP A 418 23.25 -26.36 14.35
CA ASP A 418 23.74 -26.59 15.71
C ASP A 418 24.41 -27.98 15.80
N GLU A 419 25.24 -28.36 14.82
CA GLU A 419 26.19 -29.46 14.99
C GLU A 419 27.62 -29.00 14.64
N GLU A 420 28.48 -29.09 15.66
CA GLU A 420 29.95 -28.98 15.70
C GLU A 420 30.50 -27.54 15.57
N GLU A 421 31.08 -26.91 16.62
CA GLU A 421 32.15 -27.37 17.54
C GLU A 421 32.06 -26.73 18.94
#